data_AF-A0A113RMY1-F1
#
_entry.id   AF-A0A113RMY1-F1
#
_cell.length_a   1.000
_cell.length_b   1.000
_cell.length_c   1.000
_cell.angle_alpha   90.00
_cell.angle_beta   90.00
_cell.angle_gamma   90.00
#
_symmetry.space_group_name_H-M   'P 1'
#
loop_
_entity.id
_entity.type
_entity.pdbx_description
1 polymer ?
#
loop_
_entity_poly.entity_id
_entity_poly.type
_entity_poly.pdbx_seq_one_letter_code
_entity_poly.pdbx_strand_id
1 'polypeptide(L)'
;MACDIEKIEDNEKENPNIVIQLNTLGLDELVSLTLKLEEEWKLIKKNYTILEGAIVTYDKCKNSVKQLNPSKYKSKNYNVFMNELEKSDLIKLPNKDATTDNKSQQVATEKNDNLNVEKKNEPLDIHIPLTSLVYIPGKIVDTENFLVHMGTNYYVQRNSDQTIEYFDNKIKKLNEKMKKIKVTLIEKRNEIELCKHYIQIKRGQQINDTNQNHQTTSVQSTA
;
A
#
# COMPACT_ATOMS: atom_id res chain seq x y z
N MET A 1 -21.30 -0.87 26.58
CA MET A 1 -22.01 -1.64 25.55
C MET A 1 -21.22 -1.55 24.25
N ALA A 2 -20.18 -2.38 24.12
CA ALA A 2 -19.35 -2.47 22.93
C ALA A 2 -19.04 -3.96 22.74
N CYS A 3 -20.09 -4.72 22.41
CA CYS A 3 -19.98 -6.12 22.05
C CYS A 3 -20.67 -6.29 20.70
N ASP A 4 -19.99 -7.05 19.85
CA ASP A 4 -20.58 -7.82 18.76
C ASP A 4 -20.81 -7.13 17.40
N ILE A 5 -19.87 -6.30 16.93
CA ILE A 5 -19.76 -6.02 15.48
C ILE A 5 -18.68 -6.90 14.84
N GLU A 6 -17.58 -7.17 15.52
CA GLU A 6 -16.49 -8.03 14.98
C GLU A 6 -16.86 -9.52 14.88
N LYS A 7 -17.92 -9.98 15.56
CA LYS A 7 -18.37 -11.38 15.51
C LYS A 7 -19.41 -11.66 14.42
N ILE A 8 -19.91 -10.63 13.74
CA ILE A 8 -20.94 -10.79 12.70
C ILE A 8 -20.30 -11.06 11.33
N GLU A 9 -19.08 -10.56 11.07
CA GLU A 9 -18.41 -10.74 9.78
C GLU A 9 -17.94 -12.18 9.48
N ASP A 10 -17.83 -13.06 10.49
CA ASP A 10 -17.30 -14.42 10.29
C ASP A 10 -18.38 -15.49 10.00
N ASN A 11 -19.68 -15.15 10.08
CA ASN A 11 -20.78 -16.12 9.95
C ASN A 11 -21.49 -16.14 8.59
N GLU A 12 -21.17 -15.23 7.67
CA GLU A 12 -21.59 -15.33 6.27
C GLU A 12 -20.48 -16.01 5.45
N LYS A 13 -20.16 -17.26 5.80
CA LYS A 13 -19.58 -18.18 4.82
C LYS A 13 -20.64 -18.40 3.76
N GLU A 14 -20.51 -17.68 2.64
CA GLU A 14 -21.19 -18.01 1.40
C GLU A 14 -21.11 -19.53 1.20
N ASN A 15 -22.29 -20.15 1.12
CA ASN A 15 -22.41 -21.58 0.88
C ASN A 15 -21.54 -21.98 -0.32
N PRO A 16 -20.90 -23.17 -0.29
CA PRO A 16 -19.98 -23.58 -1.34
C PRO A 16 -20.66 -23.49 -2.70
N ASN A 17 -20.09 -22.58 -3.49
CA ASN A 17 -20.04 -22.51 -4.94
C ASN A 17 -20.75 -23.70 -5.60
N ILE A 18 -21.91 -23.44 -6.22
CA ILE A 18 -22.51 -24.39 -7.17
C ILE A 18 -21.37 -24.79 -8.10
N VAL A 19 -20.94 -26.04 -8.04
CA VAL A 19 -19.88 -26.55 -8.92
C VAL A 19 -20.50 -26.60 -10.31
N ILE A 20 -20.45 -25.47 -11.02
CA ILE A 20 -20.92 -25.38 -12.40
C ILE A 20 -20.01 -26.32 -13.19
N GLN A 21 -20.58 -27.43 -13.65
CA GLN A 21 -19.86 -28.34 -14.52
C GLN A 21 -19.68 -27.66 -15.88
N LEU A 22 -18.52 -27.04 -16.10
CA LEU A 22 -18.15 -26.27 -17.29
C LEU A 22 -18.32 -27.05 -18.61
N ASN A 23 -18.39 -28.38 -18.54
CA ASN A 23 -18.65 -29.27 -19.67
C ASN A 23 -20.09 -29.14 -20.23
N THR A 24 -21.09 -28.78 -19.43
CA THR A 24 -22.51 -28.70 -19.83
C THR A 24 -22.92 -27.37 -20.45
N LEU A 25 -22.10 -26.31 -20.31
CA LEU A 25 -22.45 -24.93 -20.69
C LEU A 25 -22.24 -24.63 -22.18
N GLY A 26 -23.10 -23.81 -22.81
CA GLY A 26 -22.91 -23.36 -24.19
C GLY A 26 -21.65 -22.49 -24.38
N LEU A 27 -21.15 -22.36 -25.62
CA LEU A 27 -19.97 -21.52 -25.91
C LEU A 27 -20.21 -20.05 -25.54
N ASP A 28 -21.38 -19.52 -25.85
CA ASP A 28 -21.76 -18.12 -25.57
C ASP A 28 -21.92 -17.87 -24.07
N GLU A 29 -22.49 -18.82 -23.34
CA GLU A 29 -22.63 -18.76 -21.87
C GLU A 29 -21.25 -18.74 -21.20
N LEU A 30 -20.30 -19.55 -21.70
CA LEU A 30 -18.94 -19.61 -21.19
C LEU A 30 -18.14 -18.32 -21.49
N VAL A 31 -18.36 -17.71 -22.66
CA VAL A 31 -17.79 -16.40 -23.01
C VAL A 31 -18.36 -15.31 -22.09
N SER A 32 -19.68 -15.28 -21.88
CA SER A 32 -20.32 -14.33 -20.97
C SER A 32 -19.82 -14.47 -19.52
N LEU A 33 -19.67 -15.71 -19.04
CA LEU A 33 -19.13 -16.01 -17.71
C LEU A 33 -17.68 -15.51 -17.58
N THR A 34 -16.85 -15.74 -18.61
CA THR A 34 -15.45 -15.29 -18.62
C THR A 34 -15.35 -13.77 -18.51
N LEU A 35 -16.20 -13.04 -19.24
CA LEU A 35 -16.25 -11.56 -19.17
C LEU A 35 -16.64 -11.07 -17.77
N LYS A 36 -17.67 -11.67 -17.15
CA LYS A 36 -18.08 -11.32 -15.77
C LYS A 36 -16.94 -11.54 -14.76
N LEU A 37 -16.26 -12.68 -14.84
CA LEU A 37 -15.12 -12.98 -13.97
C LEU A 37 -13.96 -12.00 -14.19
N GLU A 38 -13.70 -11.58 -15.43
CA GLU A 38 -12.67 -10.56 -15.73
C GLU A 38 -13.00 -9.19 -15.15
N GLU A 39 -14.27 -8.77 -15.18
CA GLU A 39 -14.74 -7.53 -14.56
C GLU A 39 -14.60 -7.56 -13.03
N GLU A 40 -15.04 -8.66 -12.39
CA GLU A 40 -14.85 -8.88 -10.95
C GLU A 40 -13.36 -8.82 -10.58
N TRP A 41 -12.52 -9.52 -11.34
CA TRP A 41 -11.07 -9.54 -11.10
C TRP A 41 -10.46 -8.14 -11.22
N LYS A 42 -10.89 -7.34 -12.20
CA LYS A 42 -10.45 -5.95 -12.37
C LYS A 42 -10.87 -5.07 -11.19
N LEU A 43 -12.08 -5.25 -10.67
CA LEU A 43 -12.56 -4.54 -9.48
C LEU A 43 -11.73 -4.91 -8.23
N ILE A 44 -11.50 -6.19 -8.00
CA ILE A 44 -10.67 -6.69 -6.88
C ILE A 44 -9.25 -6.14 -6.99
N LYS A 45 -8.67 -6.10 -8.20
CA LYS A 45 -7.35 -5.52 -8.44
C LYS A 45 -7.29 -4.03 -8.12
N LYS A 46 -8.33 -3.27 -8.47
CA LYS A 46 -8.43 -1.84 -8.13
C LYS A 46 -8.46 -1.65 -6.60
N ASN A 47 -9.28 -2.44 -5.90
CA ASN A 47 -9.36 -2.39 -4.44
C ASN A 47 -8.02 -2.73 -3.79
N TYR A 48 -7.30 -3.72 -4.31
CA TYR A 48 -5.96 -4.07 -3.85
C TYR A 48 -4.99 -2.89 -3.94
N THR A 49 -4.94 -2.19 -5.09
CA THR A 49 -4.07 -1.01 -5.27
C THR A 49 -4.43 0.14 -4.32
N ILE A 50 -5.72 0.35 -4.04
CA ILE A 50 -6.15 1.39 -3.07
C ILE A 50 -5.62 1.06 -1.67
N LEU A 51 -5.72 -0.20 -1.24
CA LEU A 51 -5.23 -0.65 0.07
C LEU A 51 -3.70 -0.55 0.15
N GLU A 52 -2.98 -0.91 -0.92
CA GLU A 52 -1.52 -0.77 -0.99
C GLU A 52 -1.09 0.70 -0.88
N GLY A 53 -1.77 1.61 -1.59
CA GLY A 53 -1.53 3.06 -1.49
C GLY A 53 -1.81 3.61 -0.09
N ALA A 54 -2.82 3.07 0.61
CA ALA A 54 -3.09 3.42 1.99
C ALA A 54 -1.95 2.99 2.95
N ILE A 55 -1.37 1.79 2.78
CA ILE A 55 -0.20 1.34 3.58
C ILE A 55 0.96 2.33 3.41
N VAL A 56 1.31 2.66 2.16
CA VAL A 56 2.41 3.59 1.85
C VAL A 56 2.17 4.96 2.48
N THR A 57 0.91 5.43 2.50
CA THR A 57 0.55 6.70 3.13
C THR A 57 0.73 6.65 4.65
N TYR A 58 0.30 5.57 5.31
CA TYR A 58 0.52 5.39 6.76
C TYR A 58 2.00 5.28 7.11
N ASP A 59 2.81 4.60 6.30
CA ASP A 59 4.27 4.55 6.49
C ASP A 59 4.93 5.93 6.34
N LYS A 60 4.49 6.72 5.36
CA LYS A 60 4.94 8.13 5.22
C LYS A 60 4.61 8.94 6.47
N CYS A 61 3.37 8.86 6.97
CA CYS A 61 2.97 9.56 8.20
C CYS A 61 3.81 9.13 9.41
N LYS A 62 4.03 7.83 9.60
CA LYS A 62 4.88 7.29 10.66
C LYS A 62 6.31 7.82 10.57
N ASN A 63 6.87 7.89 9.36
CA ASN A 63 8.21 8.43 9.16
C ASN A 63 8.28 9.94 9.42
N SER A 64 7.26 10.71 9.02
CA SER A 64 7.17 12.14 9.33
C SER A 64 7.15 12.40 10.84
N VAL A 65 6.39 11.61 11.62
CA VAL A 65 6.37 11.72 13.10
C VAL A 65 7.76 11.46 13.69
N LYS A 66 8.48 10.45 13.19
CA LYS A 66 9.85 10.14 13.63
C LYS A 66 10.88 11.20 13.24
N GLN A 67 10.69 11.88 12.11
CA GLN A 67 11.57 12.96 11.64
C GLN A 67 11.40 14.24 12.44
N LEU A 68 10.17 14.52 12.91
CA LEU A 68 9.89 15.70 13.74
C LEU A 68 10.45 15.59 15.17
N ASN A 69 10.76 14.38 15.64
CA ASN A 69 11.44 14.16 16.92
C ASN A 69 12.67 13.23 16.78
N PRO A 70 13.76 13.72 16.17
CA PRO A 70 14.95 12.92 15.92
C PRO A 70 15.75 12.60 17.20
N SER A 71 15.50 13.33 18.28
CA SER A 71 16.14 13.10 19.59
C SER A 71 15.63 11.85 20.29
N LYS A 72 14.33 11.54 20.13
CA LYS A 72 13.65 10.41 20.78
C LYS A 72 13.70 9.16 19.92
N TYR A 73 13.59 9.33 18.61
CA TYR A 73 13.72 8.25 17.64
C TYR A 73 14.98 8.53 16.83
N LYS A 74 15.99 7.67 16.95
CA LYS A 74 17.27 7.77 16.22
C LYS A 74 17.01 7.69 14.70
N SER A 75 16.50 8.77 14.12
CA SER A 75 16.10 8.86 12.74
C SER A 75 17.33 9.20 11.91
N LYS A 76 17.78 8.25 11.09
CA LYS A 76 18.64 8.59 9.96
C LYS A 76 17.83 9.51 9.05
N ASN A 77 18.43 10.60 8.59
CA ASN A 77 17.79 11.55 7.69
C ASN A 77 17.42 10.81 6.38
N TYR A 78 16.13 10.49 6.19
CA TYR A 78 15.64 9.75 5.02
C TYR A 78 15.27 10.67 3.85
N ASN A 79 15.58 11.96 3.94
CA ASN A 79 15.57 12.83 2.78
C ASN A 79 16.79 12.48 1.93
N VAL A 80 16.62 11.59 0.94
CA VAL A 80 17.67 11.19 -0.02
C VAL A 80 18.35 12.43 -0.60
N PHE A 81 17.55 13.43 -0.97
CA PHE A 81 18.03 14.72 -1.47
C PHE A 81 18.88 15.50 -0.45
N MET A 82 18.50 15.54 0.83
CA MET A 82 19.30 16.24 1.84
C MET A 82 20.57 15.48 2.19
N ASN A 83 20.52 14.14 2.22
CA ASN A 83 21.68 13.29 2.42
C ASN A 83 22.65 13.34 1.22
N GLU A 84 22.14 13.61 0.03
CA GLU A 84 22.92 13.84 -1.19
C GLU A 84 23.49 15.26 -1.25
N LEU A 85 22.74 16.26 -0.78
CA LEU A 85 23.20 17.63 -0.57
C LEU A 85 24.29 17.73 0.50
N GLU A 86 24.13 17.03 1.62
CA GLU A 86 25.10 16.97 2.73
C GLU A 86 26.39 16.24 2.32
N LYS A 87 26.29 15.31 1.35
CA LYS A 87 27.45 14.68 0.68
C LYS A 87 28.07 15.58 -0.39
N SER A 88 27.31 16.50 -0.98
CA SER A 88 27.84 17.44 -1.95
C SER A 88 28.45 18.64 -1.23
N ASP A 89 29.78 18.69 -1.17
CA ASP A 89 30.57 19.79 -0.58
C ASP A 89 30.35 21.20 -1.22
N LEU A 90 29.33 21.38 -2.06
CA LEU A 90 29.12 22.58 -2.89
C LEU A 90 28.40 23.74 -2.19
N ILE A 91 27.81 23.53 -1.01
CA ILE A 91 27.18 24.63 -0.26
C ILE A 91 27.59 24.56 1.22
N LYS A 92 28.82 24.98 1.51
CA LYS A 92 29.15 25.50 2.84
C LYS A 92 28.49 26.86 2.98
N LEU A 93 27.31 26.92 3.60
CA LEU A 93 26.78 28.19 4.12
C LEU A 93 27.71 28.64 5.26
N PRO A 94 28.40 29.78 5.13
CA PRO A 94 29.34 30.23 6.14
C PRO A 94 28.55 30.89 7.28
N ASN A 95 28.30 30.14 8.35
CA ASN A 95 28.13 30.78 9.65
C ASN A 95 29.53 31.13 10.15
N LYS A 96 29.80 32.44 10.27
CA LYS A 96 30.90 33.02 11.08
C LYS A 96 31.00 32.19 12.37
N ASP A 97 32.16 31.64 12.71
CA ASP A 97 33.27 32.42 13.25
C ASP A 97 34.65 31.87 12.83
N ALA A 98 35.52 32.81 12.49
CA ALA A 98 36.93 32.56 12.22
C ALA A 98 37.72 32.40 13.52
N THR A 99 38.55 31.35 13.60
CA THR A 99 40.00 31.45 13.92
C THR A 99 40.69 30.10 13.67
N THR A 100 41.54 30.11 12.66
CA THR A 100 42.76 29.33 12.36
C THR A 100 43.41 28.57 13.53
N ASP A 101 43.61 27.23 13.39
CA ASP A 101 44.90 26.61 12.99
C ASP A 101 45.04 25.12 13.38
N ASN A 102 45.43 24.32 12.36
CA ASN A 102 46.35 23.17 12.37
C ASN A 102 46.14 21.90 13.26
N LYS A 103 45.92 20.79 12.52
CA LYS A 103 46.53 19.45 12.63
C LYS A 103 46.27 18.58 13.88
N SER A 104 45.68 17.41 13.58
CA SER A 104 45.97 16.08 14.15
C SER A 104 44.98 15.50 15.19
N GLN A 105 44.61 14.25 14.88
CA GLN A 105 44.40 13.12 15.80
C GLN A 105 43.07 12.99 16.57
N GLN A 106 42.42 11.88 16.20
CA GLN A 106 41.59 11.01 17.04
C GLN A 106 42.04 11.00 18.51
N VAL A 107 41.13 11.33 19.42
CA VAL A 107 41.07 10.72 20.76
C VAL A 107 39.60 10.62 21.15
N ALA A 108 39.13 9.39 21.30
CA ALA A 108 37.91 9.09 22.05
C ALA A 108 38.14 9.48 23.50
N THR A 109 37.23 10.25 24.10
CA THR A 109 37.11 10.28 25.55
C THR A 109 35.67 10.54 25.94
N GLU A 110 35.16 9.58 26.69
CA GLU A 110 33.89 9.54 27.38
C GLU A 110 33.68 10.81 28.21
N LYS A 111 32.51 11.42 28.08
CA LYS A 111 31.93 12.25 29.13
C LYS A 111 30.49 11.82 29.35
N ASN A 112 30.31 11.11 30.45
CA ASN A 112 29.03 10.93 31.11
C ASN A 112 28.58 12.29 31.64
N ASP A 113 27.58 12.88 31.00
CA ASP A 113 26.81 13.95 31.61
C ASP A 113 25.35 13.49 31.70
N ASN A 114 25.02 12.93 32.85
CA ASN A 114 23.66 12.91 33.36
C ASN A 114 23.21 14.36 33.52
N LEU A 115 22.48 14.87 32.53
CA LEU A 115 21.75 16.11 32.62
C LEU A 115 20.31 15.80 32.23
N ASN A 116 19.41 15.96 33.21
CA ASN A 116 18.01 16.23 32.99
C ASN A 116 17.90 17.44 32.05
N VAL A 117 17.93 17.19 30.74
CA VAL A 117 17.63 18.22 29.75
C VAL A 117 16.12 18.18 29.60
N GLU A 118 15.44 19.06 30.33
CA GLU A 118 14.13 19.56 29.91
C GLU A 118 14.26 19.91 28.43
N LYS A 119 13.71 19.06 27.57
CA LYS A 119 13.78 19.21 26.11
C LYS A 119 13.01 20.48 25.77
N LYS A 120 13.71 21.60 25.70
CA LYS A 120 13.21 22.79 25.04
C LYS A 120 13.07 22.41 23.57
N ASN A 121 11.83 22.13 23.17
CA ASN A 121 11.46 21.97 21.77
C ASN A 121 11.87 23.25 21.05
N GLU A 122 13.02 23.24 20.37
CA GLU A 122 13.42 24.36 19.53
C GLU A 122 12.37 24.49 18.41
N PRO A 123 11.86 25.71 18.17
CA PRO A 123 10.82 25.91 17.17
C PRO A 123 11.37 25.56 15.78
N LEU A 124 10.77 24.55 15.15
CA LEU A 124 11.18 24.12 13.82
C LEU A 124 10.53 24.99 12.75
N ASP A 125 11.34 25.67 11.96
CA ASP A 125 10.88 26.46 10.82
C ASP A 125 10.45 25.53 9.66
N ILE A 126 9.20 25.67 9.19
CA ILE A 126 8.60 24.84 8.14
C ILE A 126 7.82 25.69 7.13
N HIS A 127 7.73 25.22 5.90
CA HIS A 127 6.86 25.80 4.87
C HIS A 127 5.61 24.94 4.71
N ILE A 128 4.45 25.54 4.95
CA ILE A 128 3.15 24.86 4.86
C ILE A 128 2.56 25.13 3.47
N PRO A 129 2.22 24.09 2.68
CA PRO A 129 1.54 24.29 1.41
C PRO A 129 0.08 24.71 1.66
N LEU A 130 -0.30 25.89 1.16
CA LEU A 130 -1.70 26.32 1.12
C LEU A 130 -2.38 25.83 -0.17
N THR A 131 -1.63 25.81 -1.26
CA THR A 131 -2.06 25.33 -2.59
C THR A 131 -0.83 24.76 -3.32
N SER A 132 -1.01 24.10 -4.47
CA SER A 132 0.07 23.42 -5.21
C SER A 132 1.29 24.29 -5.55
N LEU A 133 1.16 25.62 -5.58
CA LEU A 133 2.24 26.56 -5.92
C LEU A 133 2.54 27.59 -4.81
N VAL A 134 1.78 27.61 -3.71
CA VAL A 134 1.88 28.64 -2.67
C VAL A 134 2.22 28.00 -1.33
N TYR A 135 3.36 28.39 -0.78
CA TYR A 135 3.88 27.94 0.50
C TYR A 135 3.98 29.12 1.46
N ILE A 136 3.54 28.92 2.70
CA ILE A 136 3.58 29.94 3.76
C ILE A 136 4.59 29.49 4.82
N PRO A 137 5.54 30.36 5.22
CA PRO A 137 6.46 30.05 6.30
C PRO A 137 5.73 30.02 7.64
N GLY A 138 6.05 29.03 8.47
CA GLY A 138 5.49 28.85 9.81
C GLY A 138 6.50 28.19 10.74
N LYS A 139 6.18 28.14 12.03
CA LYS A 139 7.02 27.50 13.05
C LYS A 139 6.21 26.46 13.82
N ILE A 140 6.78 25.29 14.04
CA ILE A 140 6.16 24.24 14.86
C ILE A 140 6.58 24.47 16.31
N VAL A 141 5.61 24.70 17.20
CA VAL A 141 5.83 24.95 18.63
C VAL A 141 5.86 23.66 19.44
N ASP A 142 5.07 22.66 19.05
CA ASP A 142 4.95 21.37 19.74
C ASP A 142 5.30 20.22 18.77
N THR A 143 6.28 19.42 19.15
CA THR A 143 6.77 18.26 18.39
C THR A 143 6.43 16.92 19.04
N GLU A 144 5.75 16.94 20.20
CA GLU A 144 5.40 15.73 20.95
C GLU A 144 3.94 15.31 20.72
N ASN A 145 3.04 16.28 20.57
CA ASN A 145 1.62 15.98 20.37
C ASN A 145 1.20 16.11 18.91
N PHE A 146 0.50 15.09 18.42
CA PHE A 146 0.02 14.99 17.06
C PHE A 146 -1.50 14.89 17.03
N LEU A 147 -2.10 15.49 16.01
CA LEU A 147 -3.52 15.39 15.76
C LEU A 147 -3.79 14.24 14.79
N VAL A 148 -4.43 13.17 15.28
CA VAL A 148 -4.69 11.95 14.49
C VAL A 148 -6.18 11.89 14.10
N HIS A 149 -6.45 11.74 12.80
CA HIS A 149 -7.80 11.48 12.31
C HIS A 149 -8.19 10.02 12.55
N MET A 150 -9.26 9.82 13.32
CA MET A 150 -9.73 8.49 13.75
C MET A 150 -10.97 8.00 12.96
N GLY A 151 -11.63 8.87 12.20
CA GLY A 151 -12.83 8.57 11.43
C GLY A 151 -13.95 9.58 11.69
N THR A 152 -15.08 9.47 10.97
CA THR A 152 -16.33 10.25 11.17
C THR A 152 -16.10 11.73 11.54
N ASN A 153 -15.12 12.37 10.89
CA ASN A 153 -14.76 13.77 11.06
C ASN A 153 -14.35 14.20 12.48
N TYR A 154 -13.78 13.30 13.30
CA TYR A 154 -13.16 13.67 14.57
C TYR A 154 -11.65 13.43 14.58
N TYR A 155 -10.97 14.29 15.33
CA TYR A 155 -9.53 14.28 15.53
C TYR A 155 -9.21 14.10 17.01
N VAL A 156 -8.18 13.30 17.29
CA VAL A 156 -7.73 13.04 18.66
C VAL A 156 -6.28 13.46 18.79
N GLN A 157 -5.98 14.26 19.81
CA GLN A 157 -4.61 14.59 20.16
C GLN A 157 -3.96 13.37 20.84
N ARG A 158 -2.81 12.94 20.33
CA ARG A 158 -2.06 11.78 20.80
C ARG A 158 -0.58 12.11 20.90
N ASN A 159 0.10 11.48 21.84
CA ASN A 159 1.55 11.59 21.96
C ASN A 159 2.24 10.87 20.78
N SER A 160 3.52 11.17 20.54
CA SER A 160 4.36 10.59 19.50
C SER A 160 4.37 9.05 19.52
N ASP A 161 4.54 8.45 20.70
CA ASP A 161 4.59 6.98 20.85
C ASP A 161 3.24 6.34 20.50
N GLN A 162 2.15 6.89 21.05
CA GLN A 162 0.80 6.41 20.79
C GLN A 162 0.41 6.55 19.31
N THR A 163 0.90 7.60 18.65
CA THR A 163 0.66 7.84 17.23
C THR A 163 1.38 6.80 16.36
N ILE A 164 2.63 6.47 16.69
CA ILE A 164 3.39 5.42 16.00
C ILE A 164 2.71 4.06 16.17
N GLU A 165 2.31 3.72 17.40
CA GLU A 165 1.59 2.49 17.69
C GLU A 165 0.26 2.39 16.93
N TYR A 166 -0.49 3.49 16.86
CA TYR A 166 -1.73 3.57 16.10
C TYR A 166 -1.51 3.27 14.62
N PHE A 167 -0.51 3.89 13.98
CA PHE A 167 -0.19 3.61 12.58
C PHE A 167 0.28 2.17 12.37
N ASP A 168 1.10 1.63 13.27
CA ASP A 168 1.55 0.24 13.20
C ASP A 168 0.40 -0.76 13.29
N ASN A 169 -0.54 -0.53 14.19
CA ASN A 169 -1.75 -1.34 14.30
C ASN A 169 -2.63 -1.24 13.05
N LYS A 170 -2.74 -0.04 12.45
CA LYS A 170 -3.48 0.14 11.20
C LYS A 170 -2.83 -0.58 10.02
N ILE A 171 -1.51 -0.49 9.89
CA ILE A 171 -0.73 -1.19 8.87
C ILE A 171 -0.86 -2.71 9.02
N LYS A 172 -0.82 -3.25 10.25
CA LYS A 172 -1.03 -4.68 10.50
C LYS A 172 -2.42 -5.14 10.03
N LYS A 173 -3.48 -4.45 10.46
CA LYS A 173 -4.87 -4.75 10.05
C LYS A 173 -5.04 -4.69 8.52
N LEU A 174 -4.41 -3.70 7.89
CA LEU A 174 -4.48 -3.52 6.44
C LEU A 174 -3.73 -4.63 5.68
N ASN A 175 -2.57 -5.06 6.19
CA ASN A 175 -1.82 -6.18 5.65
C ASN A 175 -2.58 -7.52 5.72
N GLU A 176 -3.31 -7.77 6.81
CA GLU A 176 -4.16 -8.96 6.93
C GLU A 176 -5.27 -8.99 5.87
N LYS A 177 -5.98 -7.85 5.70
CA LYS A 177 -7.00 -7.71 4.64
C LYS A 177 -6.39 -7.87 3.25
N MET A 178 -5.20 -7.32 3.03
CA MET A 178 -4.47 -7.42 1.76
C MET A 178 -4.06 -8.86 1.44
N LYS A 179 -3.65 -9.65 2.44
CA LYS A 179 -3.37 -11.09 2.27
C LYS A 179 -4.60 -11.87 1.81
N LYS A 180 -5.76 -11.63 2.44
CA LYS A 180 -7.03 -12.26 2.04
C LYS A 180 -7.37 -11.95 0.58
N ILE A 181 -7.30 -10.67 0.20
CA ILE A 181 -7.57 -10.22 -1.18
C ILE A 181 -6.58 -10.80 -2.19
N LYS A 182 -5.28 -10.95 -1.83
CA LYS A 182 -4.29 -11.60 -2.70
C LYS A 182 -4.66 -13.04 -3.05
N VAL A 183 -5.14 -13.80 -2.07
CA VAL A 183 -5.57 -15.20 -2.29
C VAL A 183 -6.76 -15.22 -3.26
N THR A 184 -7.80 -14.44 -2.99
CA THR A 184 -8.98 -14.33 -3.87
C THR A 184 -8.61 -13.87 -5.29
N LEU A 185 -7.63 -12.96 -5.43
CA LEU A 185 -7.16 -12.48 -6.73
C LEU A 185 -6.50 -13.61 -7.56
N ILE A 186 -5.77 -14.52 -6.91
CA ILE A 186 -5.14 -15.68 -7.55
C ILE A 186 -6.21 -16.71 -7.92
N GLU A 187 -7.14 -17.02 -7.01
CA GLU A 187 -8.24 -17.95 -7.26
C GLU A 187 -9.09 -17.52 -8.46
N LYS A 188 -9.55 -16.26 -8.47
CA LYS A 188 -10.31 -15.70 -9.59
C LYS A 188 -9.52 -15.69 -10.89
N ARG A 189 -8.19 -15.48 -10.83
CA ARG A 189 -7.35 -15.57 -12.03
C ARG A 189 -7.31 -16.98 -12.59
N ASN A 190 -7.17 -17.99 -11.72
CA ASN A 190 -7.16 -19.39 -12.13
C ASN A 190 -8.51 -19.82 -12.72
N GLU A 191 -9.63 -19.36 -12.16
CA GLU A 191 -10.97 -19.58 -12.71
C GLU A 191 -11.12 -19.02 -14.13
N ILE A 192 -10.61 -17.81 -14.38
CA ILE A 192 -10.61 -17.19 -15.71
C ILE A 192 -9.79 -18.03 -16.70
N GLU A 193 -8.59 -18.47 -16.32
CA GLU A 193 -7.74 -19.30 -17.19
C GLU A 193 -8.39 -20.66 -17.48
N LEU A 194 -9.05 -21.26 -16.49
CA LEU A 194 -9.81 -22.50 -16.67
C LEU A 194 -10.96 -22.30 -17.68
N CYS A 195 -11.73 -21.22 -17.55
CA CYS A 195 -12.81 -20.91 -18.49
C CYS A 195 -12.28 -20.69 -19.91
N LYS A 196 -11.18 -19.95 -20.06
CA LYS A 196 -10.50 -19.74 -21.35
C LYS A 196 -10.04 -21.05 -21.99
N HIS A 197 -9.48 -21.96 -21.19
CA HIS A 197 -9.07 -23.27 -21.67
C HIS A 197 -10.25 -24.08 -22.20
N TYR A 198 -11.38 -24.10 -21.48
CA TYR A 198 -12.60 -24.77 -21.96
C TYR A 198 -13.19 -24.13 -23.22
N ILE A 199 -13.17 -22.79 -23.34
CA ILE A 199 -13.57 -22.09 -24.57
C ILE A 199 -12.72 -22.58 -25.75
N GLN A 200 -11.40 -22.72 -25.56
CA GLN A 200 -10.50 -23.17 -26.60
C GLN A 200 -10.75 -24.62 -27.02
N ILE A 201 -10.99 -25.53 -26.05
CA ILE A 201 -11.34 -26.93 -26.33
C ILE A 201 -12.65 -27.01 -27.12
N LYS A 202 -13.70 -26.31 -26.67
CA LYS A 202 -15.03 -26.34 -27.34
C LYS A 202 -14.98 -25.74 -28.75
N ARG A 203 -14.23 -24.65 -28.94
CA ARG A 203 -14.00 -24.09 -30.29
C ARG A 203 -13.29 -25.08 -31.21
N GLY A 204 -12.30 -25.83 -30.70
CA GLY A 204 -11.62 -26.87 -31.47
C GLY A 204 -12.55 -28.02 -31.87
N GLN A 205 -13.45 -28.44 -30.98
CA GLN A 205 -14.44 -29.49 -31.27
C GLN A 205 -15.43 -29.06 -32.36
N GLN A 206 -15.97 -27.84 -32.29
CA GLN A 206 -16.89 -27.31 -33.31
C GLN A 206 -16.26 -27.24 -34.71
N ILE A 207 -14.98 -26.88 -34.79
CA ILE A 207 -14.24 -26.85 -36.07
C ILE A 207 -14.09 -28.26 -36.65
N ASN A 208 -13.83 -29.26 -35.80
CA ASN A 208 -13.70 -30.65 -36.23
C ASN A 208 -15.05 -31.25 -36.68
N ASP A 209 -16.14 -30.95 -35.98
CA ASP A 209 -17.49 -31.40 -36.34
C ASP A 209 -17.98 -30.76 -37.66
N THR A 210 -17.60 -29.50 -37.93
CA THR A 210 -17.91 -28.82 -39.19
C THR A 210 -17.15 -29.43 -40.39
N ASN A 211 -15.89 -29.82 -40.19
CA ASN A 211 -15.07 -30.45 -41.24
C ASN A 211 -15.50 -31.88 -41.59
N GLN A 212 -16.00 -32.66 -40.62
CA GLN A 212 -16.53 -34.02 -40.85
C GLN A 212 -17.84 -34.00 -41.65
N ASN A 213 -18.72 -33.03 -41.41
CA ASN A 213 -19.98 -32.90 -42.16
C ASN A 213 -19.77 -32.48 -43.63
N HIS A 214 -18.71 -31.76 -43.97
CA HIS A 214 -18.42 -31.41 -45.37
C HIS A 214 -17.89 -32.60 -46.20
N GLN A 215 -17.26 -33.61 -45.59
CA GLN A 215 -16.80 -34.81 -46.31
C GLN A 215 -17.91 -35.82 -46.57
N THR A 216 -18.92 -35.95 -45.70
CA THR A 216 -20.04 -36.87 -45.91
C THR A 216 -21.05 -36.37 -46.96
N THR A 217 -21.24 -35.06 -47.06
CA THR A 217 -22.18 -34.47 -48.04
C THR A 217 -21.68 -34.58 -49.49
N SER A 218 -20.35 -34.59 -49.72
CA SER A 218 -19.78 -34.75 -51.06
C SER A 218 -19.83 -36.18 -51.61
N VAL A 219 -20.04 -37.19 -50.77
CA VAL A 219 -20.10 -38.61 -51.20
C VAL A 219 -21.54 -39.03 -51.54
N GLN A 220 -22.55 -38.34 -51.00
CA GLN A 220 -23.96 -38.61 -51.30
C GLN A 220 -24.50 -37.94 -52.57
N SER A 221 -23.76 -37.01 -53.19
CA SER A 221 -24.18 -36.33 -54.42
C SER A 221 -23.66 -36.99 -55.72
N THR A 222 -22.93 -38.09 -55.61
CA THR A 222 -22.32 -38.84 -56.74
C THR A 222 -22.85 -40.27 -56.89
N ALA A 223 -23.95 -40.61 -56.22
CA ALA A 223 -24.66 -41.89 -56.38
C ALA A 223 -26.00 -41.70 -57.10
#